data_AF-A0A1H3I149-F1
#
_entry.id   AF-A0A1H3I149-F1
#
_cell.length_a   1.000
_cell.length_b   1.000
_cell.length_c   1.000
_cell.angle_alpha   90.00
_cell.angle_beta   90.00
_cell.angle_gamma   90.00
#
_symmetry.space_group_name_H-M   'P 1'
#
loop_
_entity.id
_entity.type
_entity.pdbx_description
1 polymer ?
#
loop_
_entity_poly.entity_id
_entity_poly.type
_entity_poly.pdbx_seq_one_letter_code
_entity_poly.pdbx_strand_id
1 'polypeptide(L)'
;MVCNKCGAENEQGAVFCGSCGAKLEETVVENTSTTQQESAVGTEARVSLNKTETSSNETKDTNNESVSFDYSYSTTNNGVDNNANQNQGFQNQGMPNQGFQNQGMPNQGFQNQGMPNQGFQNQGMPNQGFQNQGMPNQGFQNQGMPRKPMSNAAKVLIGTIAAAVVAFVVFVCVGNSQANYSNTADRYYKAVTNYDYKTINKYADAEDKSFLTEKNFKESFDLDKKFQGKLVNKEDDNRYDFPGRKTRKYNIETKNGKKGTLTLAGTESKSRSFIFFKKWNIDCGQVVSRKVTMLVPKNAKLYINGVEVSRKYITNKSSSSETYTIPALYAGQYKLSVKVKGRSKITVTRIIGSKVVVGENPSSFISLTRLSLSDNDQKDLLKKAKKDFTKIVQSAQMCDDYSKVKKYFGTSSSYEYDDLCDDFTHSNYEEGKCNMQFTSMEADVIDNSSEHPSVRIKLEGKCDEVVGRVEGTTLSNIEKDKDIDGHVSISYKYDEKKGWVITRISFFVL
;
A
#
# COMPACT_ATOMS: atom_id res chain seq x y z
N MET A 1 -22.62 -26.41 -6.38
CA MET A 1 -22.75 -26.01 -4.96
C MET A 1 -21.59 -25.11 -4.55
N VAL A 2 -21.85 -24.03 -3.80
CA VAL A 2 -20.80 -23.13 -3.31
C VAL A 2 -20.38 -23.56 -1.90
N CYS A 3 -19.08 -23.73 -1.69
CA CYS A 3 -18.55 -24.15 -0.39
C CYS A 3 -18.76 -23.06 0.66
N ASN A 4 -19.54 -23.37 1.70
CA ASN A 4 -19.80 -22.47 2.83
C ASN A 4 -18.53 -22.09 3.63
N LYS A 5 -17.45 -22.88 3.53
CA LYS A 5 -16.17 -22.60 4.20
C LYS A 5 -15.20 -21.71 3.42
N CYS A 6 -15.19 -21.80 2.08
CA CYS A 6 -14.17 -21.09 1.29
C CYS A 6 -14.70 -20.39 0.03
N GLY A 7 -16.01 -20.43 -0.21
CA GLY A 7 -16.67 -19.75 -1.33
C GLY A 7 -16.37 -20.33 -2.71
N ALA A 8 -15.70 -21.48 -2.81
CA ALA A 8 -15.40 -22.09 -4.10
C ALA A 8 -16.63 -22.75 -4.71
N GLU A 9 -16.82 -22.58 -6.01
CA GLU A 9 -17.82 -23.32 -6.79
C GLU A 9 -17.40 -24.77 -7.00
N ASN A 10 -18.35 -25.68 -6.89
CA ASN A 10 -18.15 -27.12 -7.04
C ASN A 10 -19.27 -27.69 -7.92
N GLU A 11 -18.97 -28.78 -8.61
CA GLU A 11 -19.92 -29.52 -9.44
C GLU A 11 -21.19 -29.92 -8.66
N GLN A 12 -22.31 -30.03 -9.36
CA GLN A 12 -23.59 -30.48 -8.77
C GLN A 12 -23.44 -31.94 -8.29
N GLY A 13 -23.78 -32.22 -7.03
CA GLY A 13 -23.60 -33.53 -6.39
C GLY A 13 -22.22 -33.76 -5.73
N ALA A 14 -21.31 -32.76 -5.73
CA ALA A 14 -20.03 -32.89 -5.04
C ALA A 14 -20.21 -33.01 -3.50
N VAL A 15 -19.75 -34.10 -2.90
CA VAL A 15 -19.83 -34.34 -1.44
C VAL A 15 -18.77 -33.53 -0.66
N PHE A 16 -17.68 -33.16 -1.33
CA PHE A 16 -16.58 -32.38 -0.74
C PHE A 16 -16.15 -31.25 -1.67
N CYS A 17 -15.68 -30.15 -1.09
CA CYS A 17 -15.21 -29.00 -1.84
C CYS A 17 -13.86 -29.29 -2.51
N GLY A 18 -13.80 -29.16 -3.84
CA GLY A 18 -12.58 -29.37 -4.63
C GLY A 18 -11.46 -28.36 -4.36
N SER A 19 -11.77 -27.24 -3.70
CA SER A 19 -10.77 -26.21 -3.34
C SER A 19 -10.23 -26.32 -1.91
N CYS A 20 -11.04 -26.77 -0.93
CA CYS A 20 -10.62 -26.77 0.49
C CYS A 20 -10.87 -28.08 1.24
N GLY A 21 -11.53 -29.07 0.62
CA GLY A 21 -11.80 -30.38 1.21
C GLY A 21 -12.94 -30.43 2.24
N ALA A 22 -13.63 -29.30 2.49
CA ALA A 22 -14.78 -29.29 3.40
C ALA A 22 -15.97 -30.09 2.83
N LYS A 23 -16.69 -30.83 3.68
CA LYS A 23 -17.92 -31.53 3.30
C LYS A 23 -18.99 -30.50 2.88
N LEU A 24 -19.62 -30.72 1.74
CA LEU A 24 -20.70 -29.89 1.22
C LEU A 24 -22.03 -30.52 1.65
N GLU A 25 -22.86 -29.75 2.35
CA GLU A 25 -24.19 -30.19 2.77
C GLU A 25 -25.21 -29.82 1.69
N GLU A 26 -26.04 -30.78 1.28
CA GLU A 26 -27.13 -30.55 0.34
C GLU A 26 -28.27 -29.79 1.03
N THR A 27 -28.51 -28.55 0.60
CA THR A 27 -29.78 -27.88 0.86
C THR A 27 -30.81 -28.35 -0.15
N VAL A 28 -31.77 -29.16 0.30
CA VAL A 28 -33.01 -29.44 -0.43
C VAL A 28 -33.82 -28.15 -0.45
N VAL A 29 -34.02 -27.56 -1.63
CA VAL A 29 -34.91 -26.42 -1.82
C VAL A 29 -36.09 -26.91 -2.66
N GLU A 30 -37.26 -26.94 -2.05
CA GLU A 30 -38.54 -27.16 -2.74
C GLU A 30 -38.78 -26.05 -3.77
N ASN A 31 -39.14 -26.47 -4.98
CA ASN A 31 -39.54 -25.59 -6.06
C ASN A 31 -40.95 -25.04 -5.80
N THR A 32 -41.10 -23.72 -5.85
CA THR A 32 -42.36 -23.09 -6.28
C THR A 32 -42.07 -22.03 -7.34
N SER A 33 -42.52 -22.34 -8.55
CA SER A 33 -42.55 -21.49 -9.73
C SER A 33 -43.68 -20.46 -9.62
N THR A 34 -43.44 -19.20 -9.96
CA THR A 34 -44.45 -18.45 -10.74
C THR A 34 -43.88 -17.26 -11.54
N THR A 35 -44.40 -17.25 -12.75
CA THR A 35 -44.39 -16.38 -13.94
C THR A 35 -44.47 -14.85 -13.76
N GLN A 36 -43.88 -14.19 -14.77
CA GLN A 36 -43.94 -12.82 -15.29
C GLN A 36 -45.15 -11.91 -14.96
N GLN A 37 -44.88 -10.60 -14.91
CA GLN A 37 -45.64 -9.61 -15.69
C GLN A 37 -44.86 -8.29 -15.93
N GLU A 38 -44.96 -7.80 -17.18
CA GLU A 38 -44.40 -6.56 -17.76
C GLU A 38 -45.04 -5.27 -17.24
N SER A 39 -44.34 -4.14 -17.41
CA SER A 39 -44.89 -2.94 -18.07
C SER A 39 -43.79 -1.98 -18.53
N ALA A 40 -44.06 -1.33 -19.65
CA ALA A 40 -43.11 -0.76 -20.62
C ALA A 40 -42.98 0.78 -20.57
N VAL A 41 -42.32 1.30 -21.62
CA VAL A 41 -42.27 2.68 -22.17
C VAL A 41 -41.05 3.51 -21.70
N GLY A 42 -40.23 4.12 -22.56
CA GLY A 42 -40.32 4.37 -24.00
C GLY A 42 -38.99 4.86 -24.59
N THR A 43 -38.98 4.89 -25.91
CA THR A 43 -37.84 4.87 -26.83
C THR A 43 -37.35 6.26 -27.25
N GLU A 44 -36.03 6.34 -27.45
CA GLU A 44 -35.19 7.14 -28.37
C GLU A 44 -35.70 8.41 -29.09
N ALA A 45 -34.84 9.43 -29.12
CA ALA A 45 -34.57 10.19 -30.34
C ALA A 45 -33.10 10.71 -30.36
N ARG A 46 -32.39 10.38 -31.44
CA ARG A 46 -31.08 10.92 -31.86
C ARG A 46 -31.24 12.31 -32.47
N VAL A 47 -30.27 13.20 -32.27
CA VAL A 47 -29.93 14.27 -33.24
C VAL A 47 -28.40 14.48 -33.25
N SER A 48 -27.83 14.35 -34.44
CA SER A 48 -26.49 14.82 -34.84
C SER A 48 -26.60 16.14 -35.60
N LEU A 49 -25.44 16.78 -35.87
CA LEU A 49 -25.17 18.00 -36.68
C LEU A 49 -24.96 19.25 -35.79
N ASN A 50 -24.02 20.16 -36.01
CA ASN A 50 -22.98 20.29 -37.03
C ASN A 50 -21.88 21.24 -36.55
N LYS A 51 -20.73 21.13 -37.22
CA LYS A 51 -19.50 21.93 -37.10
C LYS A 51 -19.72 23.39 -37.54
N THR A 52 -19.05 24.36 -36.90
CA THR A 52 -18.70 25.65 -37.53
C THR A 52 -17.36 26.13 -36.97
N GLU A 53 -16.48 26.54 -37.88
CA GLU A 53 -15.11 27.02 -37.66
C GLU A 53 -15.08 28.55 -37.61
N THR A 54 -14.25 29.13 -36.73
CA THR A 54 -13.40 30.33 -36.96
C THR A 54 -12.52 30.53 -35.72
N SER A 55 -11.22 30.22 -35.76
CA SER A 55 -10.07 31.06 -36.13
C SER A 55 -9.50 31.92 -34.99
N SER A 56 -8.21 31.63 -34.69
CA SER A 56 -7.11 32.51 -34.29
C SER A 56 -7.21 33.35 -33.00
N ASN A 57 -6.37 33.03 -32.02
CA ASN A 57 -5.04 33.67 -31.92
C ASN A 57 -4.14 33.01 -30.87
N GLU A 58 -2.85 32.97 -31.22
CA GLU A 58 -1.73 32.59 -30.37
C GLU A 58 -1.58 33.56 -29.20
N THR A 59 -1.19 33.05 -28.04
CA THR A 59 -0.20 33.71 -27.20
C THR A 59 0.55 32.66 -26.40
N LYS A 60 1.84 32.52 -26.71
CA LYS A 60 2.82 31.92 -25.81
C LYS A 60 2.98 32.88 -24.63
N ASP A 61 2.90 32.38 -23.42
CA ASP A 61 3.71 32.95 -22.34
C ASP A 61 4.23 31.85 -21.42
N THR A 62 5.54 31.90 -21.30
CA THR A 62 6.44 31.12 -20.47
C THR A 62 6.46 31.66 -19.04
N ASN A 63 6.96 30.82 -18.13
CA ASN A 63 7.46 31.14 -16.78
C ASN A 63 6.43 31.07 -15.64
N ASN A 64 6.52 30.01 -14.83
CA ASN A 64 6.65 30.21 -13.40
C ASN A 64 7.57 29.13 -12.80
N GLU A 65 8.66 29.62 -12.23
CA GLU A 65 9.76 28.90 -11.61
C GLU A 65 9.29 28.20 -10.33
N SER A 66 9.54 26.90 -10.22
CA SER A 66 9.52 26.22 -8.93
C SER A 66 10.90 26.33 -8.29
N VAL A 67 11.03 27.24 -7.33
CA VAL A 67 12.21 27.39 -6.46
C VAL A 67 12.32 26.16 -5.57
N SER A 68 13.34 25.33 -5.79
CA SER A 68 13.70 24.21 -4.93
C SER A 68 14.67 24.67 -3.83
N PHE A 69 14.23 24.58 -2.57
CA PHE A 69 15.12 24.69 -1.41
C PHE A 69 15.73 23.31 -1.11
N ASP A 70 17.01 23.16 -1.42
CA ASP A 70 17.83 22.01 -1.03
C ASP A 70 18.28 22.14 0.43
N TYR A 71 17.94 21.14 1.26
CA TYR A 71 18.64 20.87 2.51
C TYR A 71 19.34 19.52 2.38
N SER A 72 20.65 19.57 2.21
CA SER A 72 21.56 18.42 2.17
C SER A 72 21.98 18.06 3.61
N TYR A 73 21.90 16.77 3.95
CA TYR A 73 22.67 16.22 5.06
C TYR A 73 23.82 15.40 4.49
N SER A 74 25.02 15.84 4.84
CA SER A 74 26.31 15.19 4.68
C SER A 74 26.39 13.92 5.53
N THR A 75 26.91 12.84 4.94
CA THR A 75 27.63 11.81 5.68
C THR A 75 28.95 11.52 4.97
N THR A 76 30.02 12.10 5.50
CA THR A 76 31.42 11.76 5.23
C THR A 76 31.82 10.54 6.06
N ASN A 77 32.50 9.56 5.45
CA ASN A 77 33.85 9.14 5.86
C ASN A 77 34.38 7.95 5.03
N ASN A 78 35.52 8.21 4.38
CA ASN A 78 36.76 7.42 4.23
C ASN A 78 36.64 5.90 3.96
N GLY A 79 37.20 5.31 2.91
CA GLY A 79 38.45 5.60 2.22
C GLY A 79 39.54 4.61 2.67
N VAL A 80 39.79 3.55 1.89
CA VAL A 80 41.10 2.87 1.81
C VAL A 80 41.29 2.37 0.37
N ASP A 81 42.47 2.70 -0.14
CA ASP A 81 42.95 2.61 -1.51
C ASP A 81 43.79 1.35 -1.78
N ASN A 82 43.84 0.98 -3.07
CA ASN A 82 44.94 0.39 -3.85
C ASN A 82 45.51 -1.01 -3.48
N ASN A 83 45.55 -1.93 -4.46
CA ASN A 83 46.67 -1.99 -5.42
C ASN A 83 46.47 -3.09 -6.50
N ALA A 84 46.94 -2.81 -7.71
CA ALA A 84 47.08 -3.75 -8.81
C ALA A 84 48.47 -4.41 -8.79
N ASN A 85 48.58 -5.69 -9.19
CA ASN A 85 49.79 -6.17 -9.84
C ASN A 85 49.56 -7.42 -10.69
N GLN A 86 50.08 -7.40 -11.91
CA GLN A 86 50.30 -8.54 -12.79
C GLN A 86 51.61 -9.26 -12.39
N ASN A 87 51.69 -10.60 -12.48
CA ASN A 87 52.57 -11.28 -13.45
C ASN A 87 52.54 -12.82 -13.33
N GLN A 88 52.48 -13.45 -14.51
CA GLN A 88 53.19 -14.62 -15.03
C GLN A 88 53.51 -15.87 -14.18
N GLY A 89 53.09 -17.02 -14.75
CA GLY A 89 54.02 -18.08 -15.18
C GLY A 89 54.11 -19.31 -14.31
N PHE A 90 53.67 -20.47 -14.82
CA PHE A 90 54.52 -21.66 -15.02
C PHE A 90 53.78 -22.70 -15.89
N GLN A 91 54.42 -23.08 -17.00
CA GLN A 91 54.13 -24.26 -17.82
C GLN A 91 54.99 -25.44 -17.35
N ASN A 92 54.46 -26.66 -17.50
CA ASN A 92 55.15 -27.86 -17.99
C ASN A 92 54.03 -28.89 -18.32
N GLN A 93 53.72 -29.21 -19.59
CA GLN A 93 54.40 -30.18 -20.50
C GLN A 93 54.64 -31.55 -19.84
N GLY A 94 54.23 -32.71 -20.38
CA GLY A 94 53.57 -33.13 -21.62
C GLY A 94 53.02 -34.56 -21.39
N MET A 95 52.68 -35.43 -22.33
CA MET A 95 52.23 -35.46 -23.73
C MET A 95 51.71 -36.92 -23.99
N PRO A 96 51.23 -37.37 -25.17
CA PRO A 96 49.89 -37.96 -25.34
C PRO A 96 49.84 -39.35 -26.04
N ASN A 97 48.63 -39.70 -26.56
CA ASN A 97 48.24 -40.74 -27.54
C ASN A 97 47.74 -42.08 -26.94
N GLN A 98 46.76 -42.83 -27.49
CA GLN A 98 46.20 -43.05 -28.85
C GLN A 98 44.68 -43.36 -28.74
N GLY A 99 43.76 -42.96 -29.64
CA GLY A 99 43.36 -43.64 -30.91
C GLY A 99 42.84 -45.08 -30.68
N PHE A 100 41.67 -45.59 -31.09
CA PHE A 100 40.81 -45.39 -32.27
C PHE A 100 39.38 -45.98 -32.06
N GLN A 101 38.52 -45.72 -33.05
CA GLN A 101 37.07 -45.92 -33.14
C GLN A 101 36.57 -47.35 -33.47
N ASN A 102 35.26 -47.53 -33.23
CA ASN A 102 34.24 -48.30 -33.97
C ASN A 102 34.21 -49.85 -33.90
N GLN A 103 33.10 -50.42 -33.43
CA GLN A 103 31.98 -50.94 -34.26
C GLN A 103 30.97 -51.77 -33.42
N GLY A 104 29.68 -51.63 -33.73
CA GLY A 104 28.71 -52.74 -33.69
C GLY A 104 27.80 -52.90 -32.46
N MET A 105 26.52 -52.55 -32.61
CA MET A 105 25.43 -53.15 -31.81
C MET A 105 25.20 -54.59 -32.24
N PRO A 106 24.79 -55.46 -31.30
CA PRO A 106 23.59 -56.25 -31.53
C PRO A 106 22.52 -55.96 -30.48
N ASN A 107 21.28 -56.02 -30.94
CA ASN A 107 20.07 -55.74 -30.19
C ASN A 107 19.53 -57.04 -29.55
N GLN A 108 18.77 -56.87 -28.46
CA GLN A 108 17.77 -57.77 -27.87
C GLN A 108 18.20 -58.89 -26.91
N GLY A 109 17.65 -58.78 -25.69
CA GLY A 109 17.49 -59.88 -24.73
C GLY A 109 17.43 -59.40 -23.28
N PHE A 110 16.27 -58.90 -22.82
CA PHE A 110 16.05 -58.70 -21.37
C PHE A 110 15.94 -60.06 -20.69
N GLN A 111 16.99 -60.47 -19.96
CA GLN A 111 16.91 -61.52 -18.97
C GLN A 111 16.91 -60.89 -17.57
N ASN A 112 15.81 -61.09 -16.84
CA ASN A 112 15.70 -60.82 -15.41
C ASN A 112 16.71 -61.70 -14.65
N GLN A 113 17.76 -61.10 -14.08
CA GLN A 113 18.56 -61.74 -13.03
C GLN A 113 18.20 -61.11 -11.68
N GLY A 114 17.64 -61.94 -10.79
CA GLY A 114 17.46 -61.61 -9.38
C GLY A 114 18.81 -61.48 -8.67
N MET A 115 18.81 -60.70 -7.59
CA MET A 115 19.99 -60.41 -6.77
C MET A 115 20.65 -61.69 -6.22
N PRO A 116 21.99 -61.79 -6.22
CA PRO A 116 22.71 -62.86 -5.54
C PRO A 116 22.76 -62.61 -4.02
N ASN A 117 22.32 -63.59 -3.23
CA ASN A 117 22.55 -63.64 -1.79
C ASN A 117 23.99 -64.10 -1.52
N GLN A 118 24.73 -63.31 -0.73
CA GLN A 118 26.05 -63.65 -0.22
C GLN A 118 25.94 -64.79 0.81
N GLY A 119 26.58 -65.93 0.52
CA GLY A 119 26.79 -67.01 1.48
C GLY A 119 28.08 -66.78 2.28
N PHE A 120 27.97 -66.80 3.61
CA PHE A 120 29.12 -66.94 4.49
C PHE A 120 29.57 -68.41 4.52
N GLN A 121 30.83 -68.64 4.14
CA GLN A 121 31.53 -69.90 4.34
C GLN A 121 31.84 -70.09 5.83
N ASN A 122 31.65 -71.29 6.35
CA ASN A 122 32.36 -71.71 7.57
C ASN A 122 32.89 -73.13 7.39
N GLN A 123 34.15 -73.30 7.77
CA GLN A 123 35.00 -74.47 7.57
C GLN A 123 34.79 -75.55 8.64
N GLY A 124 34.91 -76.81 8.22
CA GLY A 124 35.71 -77.82 8.93
C GLY A 124 35.02 -78.71 9.98
N MET A 125 34.90 -80.01 9.65
CA MET A 125 35.51 -81.15 10.37
C MET A 125 35.18 -82.46 9.62
N PRO A 126 36.17 -83.30 9.25
CA PRO A 126 35.92 -84.67 8.81
C PRO A 126 36.16 -85.66 9.96
N ASN A 127 35.22 -86.59 10.19
CA ASN A 127 35.59 -88.01 10.33
C ASN A 127 34.40 -88.97 10.49
N GLN A 128 34.55 -90.08 9.74
CA GLN A 128 34.26 -91.48 10.09
C GLN A 128 32.81 -91.93 10.33
N GLY A 129 32.20 -92.42 9.23
CA GLY A 129 32.00 -93.86 9.03
C GLY A 129 31.12 -94.61 10.02
N PHE A 130 29.84 -94.74 9.68
CA PHE A 130 29.05 -95.93 9.99
C PHE A 130 28.20 -96.30 8.77
N GLN A 131 28.48 -97.46 8.17
CA GLN A 131 27.56 -98.13 7.26
C GLN A 131 26.39 -98.63 8.09
N ASN A 132 25.17 -98.19 7.75
CA ASN A 132 23.97 -98.84 8.24
C ASN A 132 23.00 -99.08 7.09
N GLN A 133 22.38 -100.25 7.18
CA GLN A 133 21.71 -101.00 6.13
C GLN A 133 20.51 -100.26 5.53
N GLY A 134 20.25 -100.53 4.25
CA GLY A 134 19.26 -99.85 3.44
C GLY A 134 17.84 -99.90 4.00
N MET A 135 17.20 -98.73 4.03
CA MET A 135 15.75 -98.58 3.96
C MET A 135 15.41 -97.99 2.58
N PRO A 136 14.36 -98.48 1.90
CA PRO A 136 14.02 -97.98 0.57
C PRO A 136 13.61 -96.50 0.62
N ASN A 137 14.17 -95.74 -0.32
CA ASN A 137 13.82 -94.35 -0.66
C ASN A 137 12.29 -94.15 -0.68
N GLN A 138 11.75 -93.41 0.27
CA GLN A 138 10.55 -92.63 0.05
C GLN A 138 10.98 -91.22 -0.33
N GLY A 139 10.86 -90.90 -1.62
CA GLY A 139 11.12 -89.56 -2.12
C GLY A 139 10.23 -88.56 -1.40
N PHE A 140 10.83 -87.64 -0.65
CA PHE A 140 10.16 -86.41 -0.27
C PHE A 140 9.95 -85.61 -1.55
N GLN A 141 8.77 -85.77 -2.16
CA GLN A 141 8.27 -84.83 -3.15
C GLN A 141 8.25 -83.46 -2.49
N ASN A 142 9.04 -82.53 -3.02
CA ASN A 142 8.83 -81.10 -2.84
C ASN A 142 7.43 -80.79 -3.41
N GLN A 143 6.40 -80.89 -2.58
CA GLN A 143 5.08 -80.37 -2.91
C GLN A 143 5.22 -78.85 -2.96
N GLY A 144 5.46 -78.31 -4.15
CA GLY A 144 5.25 -76.89 -4.40
C GLY A 144 3.82 -76.56 -3.98
N MET A 145 3.67 -75.69 -2.99
CA MET A 145 2.34 -75.21 -2.58
C MET A 145 1.59 -74.74 -3.84
N PRO A 146 0.41 -75.29 -4.14
CA PRO A 146 -0.36 -74.85 -5.30
C PRO A 146 -0.71 -73.37 -5.11
N ARG A 147 -0.20 -72.49 -5.98
CA ARG A 147 -0.68 -71.12 -6.07
C ARG A 147 -2.14 -71.18 -6.53
N LYS A 148 -3.08 -71.12 -5.59
CA LYS A 148 -4.51 -71.00 -5.91
C LYS A 148 -4.69 -69.81 -6.87
N PRO A 149 -5.43 -69.97 -7.98
CA PRO A 149 -5.72 -68.86 -8.86
C PRO A 149 -6.43 -67.77 -8.05
N MET A 150 -5.90 -66.55 -8.12
CA MET A 150 -6.45 -65.40 -7.43
C MET A 150 -7.92 -65.21 -7.82
N SER A 151 -8.81 -65.06 -6.83
CA SER A 151 -10.24 -64.89 -7.07
C SER A 151 -10.50 -63.66 -7.96
N ASN A 152 -11.58 -63.70 -8.75
CA ASN A 152 -11.94 -62.55 -9.60
C ASN A 152 -12.17 -61.29 -8.76
N ALA A 153 -12.71 -61.43 -7.54
CA ALA A 153 -12.83 -60.35 -6.57
C ALA A 153 -11.46 -59.74 -6.19
N ALA A 154 -10.44 -60.57 -5.95
CA ALA A 154 -9.09 -60.09 -5.65
C ALA A 154 -8.42 -59.41 -6.87
N LYS A 155 -8.69 -59.87 -8.11
CA LYS A 155 -8.20 -59.19 -9.33
C LYS A 155 -8.85 -57.82 -9.52
N VAL A 156 -10.16 -57.70 -9.29
CA VAL A 156 -10.88 -56.41 -9.34
C VAL A 156 -10.40 -55.46 -8.24
N LEU A 157 -10.19 -55.97 -7.02
CA LEU A 157 -9.64 -55.18 -5.91
C LEU A 157 -8.22 -54.68 -6.23
N ILE A 158 -7.35 -55.52 -6.79
CA ILE A 158 -6.00 -55.08 -7.19
C ILE A 158 -6.06 -54.08 -8.35
N GLY A 159 -6.94 -54.29 -9.33
CA GLY A 159 -7.11 -53.37 -10.45
C GLY A 159 -7.62 -51.99 -10.00
N THR A 160 -8.56 -51.95 -9.06
CA THR A 160 -9.08 -50.70 -8.48
C THR A 160 -8.02 -50.00 -7.62
N ILE A 161 -7.26 -50.73 -6.80
CA ILE A 161 -6.12 -50.17 -6.05
C ILE A 161 -5.06 -49.62 -7.01
N ALA A 162 -4.70 -50.35 -8.07
CA ALA A 162 -3.73 -49.90 -9.06
C ALA A 162 -4.20 -48.62 -9.78
N ALA A 163 -5.47 -48.56 -10.20
CA ALA A 163 -6.06 -47.36 -10.80
C ALA A 163 -6.06 -46.17 -9.82
N ALA A 164 -6.40 -46.39 -8.56
CA ALA A 164 -6.37 -45.37 -7.51
C ALA A 164 -4.94 -44.87 -7.25
N VAL A 165 -3.95 -45.75 -7.24
CA VAL A 165 -2.53 -45.39 -7.10
C VAL A 165 -2.07 -44.55 -8.29
N VAL A 166 -2.41 -44.95 -9.52
CA VAL A 166 -2.07 -44.15 -10.72
C VAL A 166 -2.71 -42.77 -10.66
N ALA A 167 -4.00 -42.68 -10.32
CA ALA A 167 -4.69 -41.41 -10.15
C ALA A 167 -4.05 -40.54 -9.06
N PHE A 168 -3.65 -41.14 -7.94
CA PHE A 168 -2.94 -40.45 -6.86
C PHE A 168 -1.56 -39.95 -7.30
N VAL A 169 -0.79 -40.76 -8.03
CA VAL A 169 0.51 -40.34 -8.57
C VAL A 169 0.35 -39.17 -9.54
N VAL A 170 -0.64 -39.23 -10.45
CA VAL A 170 -0.95 -38.12 -11.36
C VAL A 170 -1.32 -36.87 -10.58
N PHE A 171 -2.19 -37.00 -9.57
CA PHE A 171 -2.58 -35.89 -8.68
C PHE A 171 -1.36 -35.26 -7.98
N VAL A 172 -0.45 -36.08 -7.44
CA VAL A 172 0.77 -35.60 -6.77
C VAL A 172 1.72 -34.92 -7.76
N CYS A 173 1.93 -35.48 -8.94
CA CYS A 173 2.79 -34.90 -9.98
C CYS A 173 2.24 -33.55 -10.47
N VAL A 174 0.95 -33.49 -10.80
CA VAL A 174 0.29 -32.25 -11.23
C VAL A 174 0.27 -31.23 -10.10
N GLY A 175 -0.06 -31.65 -8.88
CA GLY A 175 -0.10 -30.78 -7.71
C GLY A 175 1.28 -30.21 -7.37
N ASN A 176 2.35 -31.01 -7.42
CA ASN A 176 3.72 -30.55 -7.20
C ASN A 176 4.19 -29.59 -8.30
N SER A 177 3.85 -29.87 -9.57
CA SER A 177 4.14 -28.96 -10.67
C SER A 177 3.42 -27.61 -10.46
N GLN A 178 2.13 -27.64 -10.16
CA GLN A 178 1.34 -26.42 -9.91
C GLN A 178 1.83 -25.67 -8.67
N ALA A 179 2.31 -26.36 -7.64
CA ALA A 179 2.86 -25.75 -6.43
C ALA A 179 4.32 -25.30 -6.56
N ASN A 180 4.96 -25.53 -7.70
CA ASN A 180 6.29 -25.02 -7.99
C ASN A 180 6.27 -23.47 -7.98
N TYR A 181 7.35 -22.88 -7.49
CA TYR A 181 7.49 -21.42 -7.44
C TYR A 181 7.37 -20.78 -8.84
N SER A 182 8.05 -21.33 -9.85
CA SER A 182 8.02 -20.85 -11.24
C SER A 182 6.59 -20.68 -11.76
N ASN A 183 5.76 -21.72 -11.57
CA ASN A 183 4.37 -21.72 -12.02
C ASN A 183 3.49 -20.81 -11.16
N THR A 184 3.82 -20.65 -9.88
CA THR A 184 3.11 -19.74 -8.98
C THR A 184 3.42 -18.27 -9.31
N ALA A 185 4.69 -17.95 -9.59
CA ALA A 185 5.13 -16.66 -10.08
C ALA A 185 4.46 -16.32 -11.43
N ASP A 186 4.38 -17.28 -12.37
CA ASP A 186 3.74 -17.08 -13.67
C ASP A 186 2.23 -16.81 -13.53
N ARG A 187 1.55 -17.50 -12.60
CA ARG A 187 0.15 -17.23 -12.29
C ARG A 187 -0.05 -15.85 -11.68
N TYR A 188 0.84 -15.45 -10.76
CA TYR A 188 0.78 -14.12 -10.16
C TYR A 188 1.02 -13.02 -11.20
N TYR A 189 2.03 -13.18 -12.05
CA TYR A 189 2.30 -12.26 -13.16
C TYR A 189 1.06 -12.12 -14.07
N LYS A 190 0.46 -13.24 -14.49
CA LYS A 190 -0.79 -13.22 -15.27
C LYS A 190 -1.94 -12.54 -14.54
N ALA A 191 -2.05 -12.74 -13.22
CA ALA A 191 -3.06 -12.08 -12.42
C ALA A 191 -2.85 -10.55 -12.37
N VAL A 192 -1.60 -10.10 -12.29
CA VAL A 192 -1.25 -8.67 -12.38
C VAL A 192 -1.62 -8.10 -13.75
N THR A 193 -1.30 -8.80 -14.84
CA THR A 193 -1.63 -8.32 -16.20
C THR A 193 -3.12 -8.38 -16.52
N ASN A 194 -3.85 -9.31 -15.91
CA ASN A 194 -5.29 -9.52 -16.12
C ASN A 194 -6.15 -8.86 -15.05
N TYR A 195 -5.57 -8.09 -14.13
CA TYR A 195 -6.27 -7.42 -13.03
C TYR A 195 -7.09 -8.39 -12.14
N ASP A 196 -6.62 -9.62 -11.97
CA ASP A 196 -7.23 -10.62 -11.11
C ASP A 196 -6.82 -10.39 -9.65
N TYR A 197 -7.53 -9.47 -8.99
CA TYR A 197 -7.26 -9.08 -7.61
C TYR A 197 -7.38 -10.25 -6.63
N LYS A 198 -8.24 -11.26 -6.91
CA LYS A 198 -8.43 -12.42 -6.03
C LYS A 198 -7.17 -13.25 -6.01
N THR A 199 -6.59 -13.51 -7.18
CA THR A 199 -5.32 -14.24 -7.29
C THR A 199 -4.15 -13.43 -6.73
N ILE A 200 -4.10 -12.12 -6.99
CA ILE A 200 -3.07 -11.24 -6.40
C ILE A 200 -3.17 -11.29 -4.86
N ASN A 201 -4.35 -11.07 -4.28
CA ASN A 201 -4.56 -11.13 -2.83
C ASN A 201 -4.17 -12.50 -2.28
N LYS A 202 -4.60 -13.60 -2.91
CA LYS A 202 -4.30 -14.97 -2.48
C LYS A 202 -2.81 -15.18 -2.23
N TYR A 203 -1.96 -14.75 -3.16
CA TYR A 203 -0.52 -14.99 -3.08
C TYR A 203 0.26 -13.85 -2.41
N ALA A 204 -0.27 -12.64 -2.30
CA ALA A 204 0.45 -11.51 -1.70
C ALA A 204 1.01 -11.83 -0.31
N ASP A 205 2.28 -11.49 -0.07
CA ASP A 205 3.00 -11.67 1.19
C ASP A 205 2.59 -10.62 2.23
N ALA A 206 1.40 -10.78 2.79
CA ALA A 206 0.85 -9.92 3.83
C ALA A 206 0.13 -10.78 4.89
N GLU A 207 0.46 -10.57 6.16
CA GLU A 207 -0.15 -11.27 7.29
C GLU A 207 -1.61 -10.79 7.51
N ASP A 208 -1.82 -9.48 7.58
CA ASP A 208 -3.15 -8.86 7.62
C ASP A 208 -3.48 -8.31 6.23
N LYS A 209 -4.52 -8.88 5.61
CA LYS A 209 -5.02 -8.52 4.28
C LYS A 209 -6.31 -7.71 4.30
N SER A 210 -6.70 -7.17 5.46
CA SER A 210 -7.95 -6.41 5.66
C SER A 210 -8.13 -5.23 4.71
N PHE A 211 -7.06 -4.66 4.17
CA PHE A 211 -7.10 -3.56 3.20
C PHE A 211 -6.87 -4.00 1.75
N LEU A 212 -6.55 -5.27 1.49
CA LEU A 212 -6.46 -5.84 0.14
C LEU A 212 -7.85 -6.25 -0.37
N THR A 213 -8.80 -5.31 -0.35
CA THR A 213 -10.19 -5.55 -0.74
C THR A 213 -10.40 -5.28 -2.23
N GLU A 214 -11.45 -5.86 -2.81
CA GLU A 214 -11.85 -5.55 -4.19
C GLU A 214 -12.11 -4.04 -4.39
N LYS A 215 -12.74 -3.38 -3.41
CA LYS A 215 -12.99 -1.94 -3.45
C LYS A 215 -11.68 -1.17 -3.53
N ASN A 216 -10.71 -1.46 -2.66
CA ASN A 216 -9.42 -0.77 -2.67
C ASN A 216 -8.64 -1.08 -3.95
N PHE A 217 -8.73 -2.30 -4.47
CA PHE A 217 -8.16 -2.63 -5.78
C PHE A 217 -8.77 -1.76 -6.88
N LYS A 218 -10.10 -1.81 -7.09
CA LYS A 218 -10.77 -1.10 -8.18
C LYS A 218 -10.64 0.42 -8.10
N GLU A 219 -10.68 1.01 -6.91
CA GLU A 219 -10.59 2.46 -6.75
C GLU A 219 -9.17 3.00 -6.79
N SER A 220 -8.15 2.17 -6.51
CA SER A 220 -6.76 2.63 -6.47
C SER A 220 -5.91 2.21 -7.66
N PHE A 221 -6.24 1.08 -8.26
CA PHE A 221 -5.59 0.62 -9.46
C PHE A 221 -6.20 1.41 -10.63
N ASP A 222 -5.41 2.32 -11.20
CA ASP A 222 -5.81 3.07 -12.39
C ASP A 222 -6.00 2.07 -13.55
N LEU A 223 -7.26 1.68 -13.80
CA LEU A 223 -7.63 0.73 -14.85
C LEU A 223 -7.19 1.21 -16.23
N ASP A 224 -7.07 2.53 -16.42
CA ASP A 224 -6.68 3.16 -17.68
C ASP A 224 -5.14 3.30 -17.80
N LYS A 225 -4.39 3.20 -16.69
CA LYS A 225 -2.92 3.26 -16.68
C LYS A 225 -2.26 2.13 -15.85
N LYS A 226 -1.61 1.21 -16.59
CA LYS A 226 -0.50 0.27 -16.22
C LYS A 226 -0.99 -1.16 -16.01
N PHE A 227 -0.66 -2.10 -16.89
CA PHE A 227 0.69 -2.59 -17.20
C PHE A 227 0.87 -2.76 -18.73
N GLN A 228 1.17 -1.68 -19.46
CA GLN A 228 1.05 -1.63 -20.93
C GLN A 228 2.31 -2.11 -21.70
N GLY A 229 3.00 -3.12 -21.21
CA GLY A 229 4.19 -3.63 -21.86
C GLY A 229 4.09 -5.10 -22.24
N LYS A 230 4.74 -5.44 -23.33
CA LYS A 230 4.91 -6.82 -23.78
C LYS A 230 5.97 -7.48 -22.91
N LEU A 231 5.72 -8.71 -22.47
CA LEU A 231 6.75 -9.54 -21.87
C LEU A 231 7.85 -9.81 -22.90
N VAL A 232 9.07 -9.38 -22.61
CA VAL A 232 10.25 -9.63 -23.45
C VAL A 232 10.83 -10.99 -23.11
N ASN A 233 11.15 -11.18 -21.82
CA ASN A 233 11.63 -12.45 -21.28
C ASN A 233 11.31 -12.54 -19.78
N LYS A 234 11.56 -13.73 -19.23
CA LYS A 234 11.53 -13.98 -17.79
C LYS A 234 12.74 -14.81 -17.40
N GLU A 235 13.27 -14.58 -16.21
CA GLU A 235 14.48 -15.22 -15.71
C GLU A 235 14.37 -15.47 -14.20
N ASP A 236 14.92 -16.59 -13.74
CA ASP A 236 15.07 -16.86 -12.31
C ASP A 236 16.32 -16.13 -11.81
N ASP A 237 16.18 -15.29 -10.78
CA ASP A 237 17.28 -14.53 -10.20
C ASP A 237 17.78 -15.20 -8.92
N ASN A 238 18.72 -16.13 -9.09
CA ASN A 238 19.24 -16.94 -7.99
C ASN A 238 20.14 -16.15 -7.01
N ARG A 239 20.48 -14.89 -7.28
CA ARG A 239 21.40 -14.10 -6.43
C ARG A 239 20.88 -13.88 -5.00
N TYR A 240 19.56 -13.89 -4.84
CA TYR A 240 18.88 -13.68 -3.55
C TYR A 240 18.12 -14.93 -3.07
N ASP A 241 18.35 -16.06 -3.73
CA ASP A 241 17.72 -17.32 -3.37
C ASP A 241 18.42 -17.94 -2.16
N PHE A 242 17.62 -18.42 -1.22
CA PHE A 242 18.08 -19.26 -0.11
C PHE A 242 16.99 -20.31 0.16
N PRO A 243 17.23 -21.35 0.99
CA PRO A 243 16.23 -22.38 1.25
C PRO A 243 14.87 -21.79 1.65
N GLY A 244 13.83 -22.07 0.85
CA GLY A 244 12.49 -21.53 1.06
C GLY A 244 12.24 -20.13 0.49
N ARG A 245 13.20 -19.49 -0.18
CA ARG A 245 13.02 -18.23 -0.92
C ARG A 245 13.48 -18.37 -2.37
N LYS A 246 12.66 -17.87 -3.29
CA LYS A 246 12.92 -17.89 -4.73
C LYS A 246 12.60 -16.56 -5.36
N THR A 247 13.38 -16.13 -6.36
CA THR A 247 13.15 -14.86 -7.06
C THR A 247 13.02 -15.08 -8.56
N ARG A 248 12.03 -14.43 -9.18
CA ARG A 248 11.84 -14.43 -10.64
C ARG A 248 11.56 -13.02 -11.13
N LYS A 249 12.17 -12.67 -12.26
CA LYS A 249 12.00 -11.40 -12.95
C LYS A 249 11.21 -11.57 -14.23
N TYR A 250 10.38 -10.58 -14.51
CA TYR A 250 9.66 -10.42 -15.77
C TYR A 250 10.10 -9.10 -16.38
N ASN A 251 10.81 -9.15 -17.49
CA ASN A 251 11.27 -7.95 -18.19
C ASN A 251 10.22 -7.55 -19.23
N ILE A 252 9.79 -6.30 -19.15
CA ILE A 252 8.63 -5.76 -19.84
C ILE A 252 9.06 -4.56 -20.66
N GLU A 253 8.58 -4.47 -21.88
CA GLU A 253 8.85 -3.35 -22.78
C GLU A 253 7.54 -2.73 -23.25
N THR A 254 7.40 -1.43 -23.04
CA THR A 254 6.24 -0.66 -23.50
C THR A 254 6.29 -0.41 -25.00
N LYS A 255 5.16 -0.04 -25.61
CA LYS A 255 5.10 0.33 -27.04
C LYS A 255 6.10 1.43 -27.43
N ASN A 256 6.49 2.28 -26.48
CA ASN A 256 7.42 3.40 -26.69
C ASN A 256 8.89 3.00 -26.40
N GLY A 257 9.21 1.71 -26.31
CA GLY A 257 10.57 1.21 -26.06
C GLY A 257 11.07 1.36 -24.61
N LYS A 258 10.25 1.90 -23.69
CA LYS A 258 10.65 1.95 -22.27
C LYS A 258 10.64 0.55 -21.68
N LYS A 259 11.76 0.16 -21.07
CA LYS A 259 11.96 -1.13 -20.40
C LYS A 259 11.72 -1.01 -18.89
N GLY A 260 11.17 -2.05 -18.29
CA GLY A 260 10.97 -2.18 -16.85
C GLY A 260 11.01 -3.64 -16.42
N THR A 261 11.19 -3.88 -15.13
CA THR A 261 11.25 -5.24 -14.58
C THR A 261 10.27 -5.37 -13.42
N LEU A 262 9.40 -6.38 -13.49
CA LEU A 262 8.61 -6.84 -12.35
C LEU A 262 9.38 -7.95 -11.65
N THR A 263 9.72 -7.73 -10.39
CA THR A 263 10.45 -8.71 -9.58
C THR A 263 9.47 -9.35 -8.60
N LEU A 264 9.36 -10.67 -8.65
CA LEU A 264 8.59 -11.46 -7.70
C LEU A 264 9.58 -12.19 -6.80
N ALA A 265 9.46 -12.00 -5.50
CA ALA A 265 10.19 -12.76 -4.50
C ALA A 265 9.20 -13.65 -3.73
N GLY A 266 9.28 -14.96 -3.94
CA GLY A 266 8.47 -15.95 -3.25
C GLY A 266 9.13 -16.46 -1.98
N THR A 267 8.38 -16.56 -0.90
CA THR A 267 8.75 -17.29 0.31
C THR A 267 7.81 -18.47 0.53
N GLU A 268 8.36 -19.65 0.80
CA GLU A 268 7.60 -20.86 1.09
C GLU A 268 6.86 -20.70 2.42
N SER A 269 5.54 -20.87 2.39
CA SER A 269 4.70 -20.86 3.59
C SER A 269 4.98 -22.10 4.42
N LYS A 270 4.91 -21.95 5.76
CA LYS A 270 4.89 -23.09 6.68
C LYS A 270 3.68 -24.00 6.44
N SER A 271 2.58 -23.44 5.91
CA SER A 271 1.36 -24.19 5.60
C SER A 271 1.45 -24.85 4.22
N ARG A 272 0.80 -26.01 4.08
CA ARG A 272 0.72 -26.76 2.82
C ARG A 272 -0.67 -26.65 2.20
N SER A 273 -0.79 -26.87 0.90
CA SER A 273 -2.07 -27.12 0.23
C SER A 273 -2.29 -28.62 0.14
N PHE A 274 -3.48 -29.11 0.51
CA PHE A 274 -3.77 -30.55 0.61
C PHE A 274 -2.72 -31.32 1.43
N ILE A 275 -2.11 -30.70 2.46
CA ILE A 275 -1.05 -31.28 3.31
C ILE A 275 0.30 -31.52 2.60
N PHE A 276 0.32 -31.78 1.29
CA PHE A 276 1.52 -32.17 0.54
C PHE A 276 2.17 -31.00 -0.22
N PHE A 277 1.36 -30.11 -0.79
CA PHE A 277 1.87 -29.17 -1.78
C PHE A 277 2.37 -27.87 -1.16
N LYS A 278 3.50 -27.37 -1.69
CA LYS A 278 4.06 -26.08 -1.28
C LYS A 278 3.07 -24.94 -1.52
N LYS A 279 3.05 -23.97 -0.61
CA LYS A 279 2.40 -22.68 -0.79
C LYS A 279 3.48 -21.60 -0.82
N TRP A 280 3.29 -20.60 -1.66
CA TRP A 280 4.22 -19.49 -1.82
C TRP A 280 3.51 -18.19 -1.52
N ASN A 281 4.12 -17.38 -0.67
CA ASN A 281 3.77 -15.98 -0.48
C ASN A 281 4.68 -15.15 -1.40
N ILE A 282 4.11 -14.28 -2.21
CA ILE A 282 4.82 -13.46 -3.19
C ILE A 282 4.90 -12.03 -2.65
N ASP A 283 6.13 -11.59 -2.42
CA ASP A 283 6.46 -10.19 -2.21
C ASP A 283 6.71 -9.53 -3.56
N CYS A 284 5.88 -8.53 -3.86
CA CYS A 284 5.98 -7.71 -5.06
C CYS A 284 5.58 -6.27 -4.71
N GLY A 285 6.57 -5.48 -4.28
CA GLY A 285 6.38 -4.09 -3.86
C GLY A 285 5.82 -3.16 -4.95
N GLN A 286 5.95 -3.55 -6.23
CA GLN A 286 5.32 -2.86 -7.36
C GLN A 286 3.79 -3.06 -7.45
N VAL A 287 3.23 -4.04 -6.73
CA VAL A 287 1.80 -4.40 -6.78
C VAL A 287 1.16 -4.30 -5.40
N VAL A 288 1.86 -4.70 -4.35
CA VAL A 288 1.39 -4.64 -2.97
C VAL A 288 2.45 -3.96 -2.11
N SER A 289 2.10 -2.82 -1.56
CA SER A 289 2.94 -2.09 -0.60
C SER A 289 2.65 -2.55 0.82
N ARG A 290 3.69 -2.97 1.52
CA ARG A 290 3.60 -3.45 2.90
C ARG A 290 3.98 -2.35 3.89
N LYS A 291 3.39 -2.38 5.08
CA LYS A 291 3.65 -1.44 6.19
C LYS A 291 3.59 0.03 5.74
N VAL A 292 2.51 0.40 5.07
CA VAL A 292 2.29 1.79 4.64
C VAL A 292 1.98 2.63 5.87
N THR A 293 2.80 3.65 6.12
CA THR A 293 2.69 4.55 7.26
C THR A 293 2.03 5.85 6.84
N MET A 294 1.04 6.29 7.61
CA MET A 294 0.31 7.54 7.39
C MET A 294 0.34 8.36 8.68
N LEU A 295 0.97 9.53 8.63
CA LEU A 295 1.01 10.47 9.74
C LEU A 295 -0.20 11.41 9.63
N VAL A 296 -1.05 11.44 10.65
CA VAL A 296 -2.23 12.30 10.71
C VAL A 296 -2.17 13.23 11.91
N PRO A 297 -2.90 14.37 11.90
CA PRO A 297 -3.02 15.22 13.08
C PRO A 297 -3.55 14.42 14.29
N LYS A 298 -3.15 14.81 15.49
CA LYS A 298 -3.59 14.14 16.72
C LYS A 298 -5.11 14.09 16.81
N ASN A 299 -5.65 12.94 17.22
CA ASN A 299 -7.08 12.66 17.34
C ASN A 299 -7.87 12.73 16.02
N ALA A 300 -7.21 12.84 14.87
CA ALA A 300 -7.88 12.77 13.58
C ALA A 300 -8.32 11.34 13.25
N LYS A 301 -9.51 11.23 12.66
CA LYS A 301 -9.95 10.01 11.98
C LYS A 301 -9.36 9.97 10.58
N LEU A 302 -8.75 8.85 10.23
CA LEU A 302 -8.22 8.57 8.89
C LEU A 302 -9.25 7.80 8.08
N TYR A 303 -9.38 8.12 6.79
CA TYR A 303 -10.19 7.39 5.84
C TYR A 303 -9.35 7.03 4.61
N ILE A 304 -9.49 5.79 4.15
CA ILE A 304 -8.92 5.30 2.90
C ILE A 304 -10.09 4.97 1.98
N ASN A 305 -10.17 5.64 0.82
CA ASN A 305 -11.27 5.44 -0.14
C ASN A 305 -12.65 5.58 0.50
N GLY A 306 -12.77 6.57 1.39
CA GLY A 306 -13.98 6.90 2.15
C GLY A 306 -14.30 5.96 3.31
N VAL A 307 -13.52 4.90 3.55
CA VAL A 307 -13.73 3.96 4.68
C VAL A 307 -12.87 4.38 5.86
N GLU A 308 -13.49 4.52 7.04
CA GLU A 308 -12.77 4.88 8.28
C GLU A 308 -11.79 3.78 8.67
N VAL A 309 -10.54 4.17 8.92
CA VAL A 309 -9.48 3.28 9.37
C VAL A 309 -9.59 3.13 10.88
N SER A 310 -9.70 1.89 11.37
CA SER A 310 -9.72 1.61 12.80
C SER A 310 -8.45 2.11 13.50
N ARG A 311 -8.63 2.73 14.67
CA ARG A 311 -7.50 3.22 15.50
C ARG A 311 -6.59 2.10 16.02
N LYS A 312 -6.97 0.81 15.88
CA LYS A 312 -6.07 -0.33 16.20
C LYS A 312 -4.80 -0.34 15.35
N TYR A 313 -4.81 0.34 14.20
CA TYR A 313 -3.65 0.47 13.31
C TYR A 313 -2.71 1.63 13.69
N ILE A 314 -2.98 2.37 14.77
CA ILE A 314 -2.08 3.40 15.28
C ILE A 314 -0.90 2.72 15.99
N THR A 315 0.31 2.95 15.49
CA THR A 315 1.54 2.34 16.00
C THR A 315 2.43 3.33 16.74
N ASN A 316 2.25 4.64 16.52
CA ASN A 316 3.00 5.68 17.21
C ASN A 316 2.09 6.90 17.48
N LYS A 317 2.34 7.60 18.59
CA LYS A 317 1.62 8.81 19.02
C LYS A 317 2.63 9.83 19.50
N SER A 318 2.49 11.07 19.03
CA SER A 318 3.27 12.21 19.48
C SER A 318 2.36 13.25 20.16
N SER A 319 2.94 14.39 20.55
CA SER A 319 2.18 15.51 21.10
C SER A 319 1.23 16.14 20.08
N SER A 320 1.55 16.09 18.79
CA SER A 320 0.83 16.77 17.70
C SER A 320 0.24 15.83 16.64
N SER A 321 0.64 14.55 16.59
CA SER A 321 0.28 13.63 15.52
C SER A 321 0.14 12.17 15.96
N GLU A 322 -0.51 11.37 15.12
CA GLU A 322 -0.60 9.91 15.27
C GLU A 322 -0.18 9.23 13.96
N THR A 323 0.53 8.12 14.05
CA THR A 323 0.98 7.33 12.90
C THR A 323 0.14 6.06 12.78
N TYR A 324 -0.56 5.91 11.67
CA TYR A 324 -1.20 4.66 11.28
C TYR A 324 -0.21 3.81 10.48
N THR A 325 -0.04 2.54 10.81
CA THR A 325 0.67 1.56 9.98
C THR A 325 -0.34 0.60 9.38
N ILE A 326 -0.63 0.78 8.10
CA ILE A 326 -1.50 -0.08 7.32
C ILE A 326 -0.70 -1.30 6.85
N PRO A 327 -1.11 -2.53 7.18
CA PRO A 327 -0.30 -3.73 6.92
C PRO A 327 0.04 -3.95 5.45
N ALA A 328 -0.95 -3.79 4.56
CA ALA A 328 -0.77 -3.93 3.13
C ALA A 328 -1.83 -3.14 2.35
N LEU A 329 -1.41 -2.47 1.27
CA LEU A 329 -2.28 -1.81 0.30
C LEU A 329 -1.82 -2.19 -1.10
N TYR A 330 -2.75 -2.23 -2.06
CA TYR A 330 -2.36 -2.30 -3.47
C TYR A 330 -1.58 -1.04 -3.83
N ALA A 331 -0.56 -1.17 -4.66
CA ALA A 331 0.13 -0.01 -5.22
C ALA A 331 -0.84 0.71 -6.19
N GLY A 332 -1.02 2.02 -6.03
CA GLY A 332 -2.08 2.75 -6.71
C GLY A 332 -2.34 4.13 -6.16
N GLN A 333 -3.33 4.81 -6.71
CA GLN A 333 -3.74 6.16 -6.33
C GLN A 333 -4.92 6.09 -5.35
N TYR A 334 -4.78 6.64 -4.15
CA TYR A 334 -5.81 6.58 -3.11
C TYR A 334 -6.39 7.95 -2.80
N LYS A 335 -7.70 7.99 -2.55
CA LYS A 335 -8.36 9.12 -1.90
C LYS A 335 -8.22 8.95 -0.39
N LEU A 336 -7.33 9.74 0.20
CA LEU A 336 -7.08 9.74 1.63
C LEU A 336 -7.80 10.94 2.25
N SER A 337 -8.55 10.70 3.32
CA SER A 337 -9.19 11.79 4.05
C SER A 337 -8.80 11.79 5.52
N VAL A 338 -8.73 12.98 6.10
CA VAL A 338 -8.62 13.18 7.54
C VAL A 338 -9.78 14.04 8.03
N LYS A 339 -10.39 13.61 9.13
CA LYS A 339 -11.45 14.33 9.82
C LYS A 339 -10.99 14.56 11.26
N VAL A 340 -10.70 15.81 11.58
CA VAL A 340 -10.50 16.21 12.98
C VAL A 340 -11.85 16.61 13.56
N LYS A 341 -12.07 16.29 14.85
CA LYS A 341 -13.31 16.62 15.55
C LYS A 341 -13.62 18.12 15.40
N GLY A 342 -14.86 18.43 15.01
CA GLY A 342 -15.34 19.79 14.81
C GLY A 342 -14.75 20.55 13.60
N ARG A 343 -13.92 19.89 12.77
CA ARG A 343 -13.44 20.42 11.49
C ARG A 343 -14.06 19.69 10.30
N SER A 344 -14.03 20.31 9.13
CA SER A 344 -14.43 19.67 7.88
C SER A 344 -13.49 18.51 7.54
N LYS A 345 -13.99 17.57 6.74
CA LYS A 345 -13.19 16.44 6.26
C LYS A 345 -12.33 16.94 5.11
N ILE A 346 -11.02 16.85 5.24
CA ILE A 346 -10.09 17.21 4.17
C ILE A 346 -9.74 15.92 3.42
N THR A 347 -9.81 15.95 2.08
CA THR A 347 -9.50 14.80 1.22
C THR A 347 -8.41 15.17 0.24
N VAL A 348 -7.41 14.31 0.10
CA VAL A 348 -6.33 14.45 -0.87
C VAL A 348 -6.11 13.15 -1.61
N THR A 349 -5.59 13.26 -2.82
CA THR A 349 -5.19 12.10 -3.61
C THR A 349 -3.69 11.88 -3.47
N ARG A 350 -3.27 10.64 -3.19
CA ARG A 350 -1.85 10.25 -3.02
C ARG A 350 -1.57 8.94 -3.73
N ILE A 351 -0.36 8.78 -4.25
CA ILE A 351 0.12 7.52 -4.82
C ILE A 351 0.82 6.72 -3.73
N ILE A 352 0.50 5.44 -3.64
CA ILE A 352 1.10 4.47 -2.71
C ILE A 352 1.81 3.40 -3.53
N GLY A 353 3.05 3.06 -3.16
CA GLY A 353 3.78 1.93 -3.74
C GLY A 353 4.53 2.19 -5.05
N SER A 354 5.48 1.31 -5.36
CA SER A 354 6.46 1.49 -6.44
C SER A 354 5.81 1.63 -7.83
N LYS A 355 6.23 2.64 -8.62
CA LYS A 355 5.85 2.72 -10.04
C LYS A 355 6.64 1.68 -10.83
N VAL A 356 5.96 0.97 -11.73
CA VAL A 356 6.58 0.07 -12.73
C VAL A 356 7.43 0.84 -13.77
N VAL A 357 7.26 2.17 -13.88
CA VAL A 357 8.00 3.05 -14.83
C VAL A 357 8.53 4.30 -14.11
N VAL A 358 9.78 4.66 -14.43
CA VAL A 358 10.63 5.72 -13.84
C VAL A 358 9.97 7.12 -13.89
N GLY A 359 10.09 7.89 -12.80
CA GLY A 359 9.86 9.35 -12.81
C GLY A 359 9.21 9.96 -11.56
N GLU A 360 8.68 9.16 -10.63
CA GLU A 360 8.23 9.65 -9.30
C GLU A 360 8.64 8.61 -8.25
N ASN A 361 8.99 9.08 -7.06
CA ASN A 361 9.37 8.25 -5.92
C ASN A 361 8.15 8.02 -5.02
N PRO A 362 7.44 6.90 -5.17
CA PRO A 362 6.35 6.59 -4.26
C PRO A 362 6.91 6.24 -2.89
N SER A 363 6.35 6.84 -1.85
CA SER A 363 6.72 6.59 -0.48
C SER A 363 5.78 5.58 0.17
N SER A 364 6.34 4.75 1.05
CA SER A 364 5.55 4.02 2.06
C SER A 364 5.18 4.92 3.25
N PHE A 365 5.63 6.18 3.26
CA PHE A 365 5.36 7.17 4.30
C PHE A 365 4.58 8.36 3.72
N ILE A 366 3.37 8.59 4.21
CA ILE A 366 2.48 9.65 3.74
C ILE A 366 2.20 10.58 4.90
N SER A 367 2.55 11.86 4.76
CA SER A 367 2.15 12.88 5.71
C SER A 367 0.82 13.52 5.31
N LEU A 368 -0.12 13.51 6.23
CA LEU A 368 -1.43 14.16 6.15
C LEU A 368 -1.61 15.22 7.24
N THR A 369 -0.52 15.69 7.85
CA THR A 369 -0.54 16.77 8.85
C THR A 369 -0.54 18.16 8.22
N ARG A 370 0.17 18.33 7.10
CA ARG A 370 0.27 19.60 6.37
C ARG A 370 -0.73 19.68 5.22
N LEU A 371 -2.02 19.57 5.54
CA LEU A 371 -3.08 19.75 4.56
C LEU A 371 -3.64 21.18 4.61
N SER A 372 -4.15 21.65 3.47
CA SER A 372 -4.85 22.94 3.39
C SER A 372 -6.31 22.81 3.81
N LEU A 373 -6.84 23.88 4.40
CA LEU A 373 -8.27 24.06 4.67
C LEU A 373 -9.09 24.02 3.38
N SER A 374 -10.33 23.53 3.47
CA SER A 374 -11.27 23.61 2.35
C SER A 374 -11.70 25.06 2.11
N ASP A 375 -12.15 25.38 0.89
CA ASP A 375 -12.61 26.73 0.54
C ASP A 375 -13.75 27.22 1.46
N ASN A 376 -14.62 26.30 1.91
CA ASN A 376 -15.68 26.62 2.85
C ASN A 376 -15.12 26.96 4.24
N ASP A 377 -14.17 26.18 4.75
CA ASP A 377 -13.53 26.47 6.03
C ASP A 377 -12.75 27.79 5.98
N GLN A 378 -12.11 28.08 4.85
CA GLN A 378 -11.43 29.36 4.61
C GLN A 378 -12.42 30.52 4.66
N LYS A 379 -13.56 30.42 3.96
CA LYS A 379 -14.63 31.44 4.00
C LYS A 379 -15.19 31.65 5.41
N ASP A 380 -15.38 30.58 6.17
CA ASP A 380 -15.87 30.68 7.54
C ASP A 380 -14.82 31.28 8.48
N LEU A 381 -13.53 30.96 8.29
CA LEU A 381 -12.42 31.55 9.01
C LEU A 381 -12.31 33.05 8.74
N LEU A 382 -12.46 33.49 7.49
CA LEU A 382 -12.46 34.92 7.12
C LEU A 382 -13.59 35.69 7.82
N LYS A 383 -14.82 35.16 7.80
CA LYS A 383 -15.97 35.77 8.50
C LYS A 383 -15.73 35.86 10.00
N LYS A 384 -15.19 34.79 10.59
CA LYS A 384 -14.84 34.75 12.02
C LYS A 384 -13.78 35.80 12.35
N ALA A 385 -12.74 35.91 11.53
CA ALA A 385 -11.65 36.85 11.74
C ALA A 385 -12.14 38.30 11.78
N LYS A 386 -12.95 38.72 10.80
CA LYS A 386 -13.55 40.07 10.82
C LYS A 386 -14.38 40.29 12.09
N LYS A 387 -15.27 39.35 12.42
CA LYS A 387 -16.16 39.46 13.58
C LYS A 387 -15.41 39.55 14.91
N ASP A 388 -14.43 38.67 15.12
CA ASP A 388 -13.65 38.64 16.35
C ASP A 388 -12.77 39.88 16.47
N PHE A 389 -12.13 40.27 15.37
CA PHE A 389 -11.30 41.48 15.30
C PHE A 389 -12.11 42.72 15.67
N THR A 390 -13.30 42.93 15.09
CA THR A 390 -14.17 44.06 15.46
C THR A 390 -14.48 44.08 16.96
N LYS A 391 -14.72 42.92 17.58
CA LYS A 391 -15.02 42.84 19.02
C LYS A 391 -13.81 43.14 19.90
N ILE A 392 -12.62 42.69 19.47
CA ILE A 392 -11.36 42.96 20.15
C ILE A 392 -11.04 44.45 20.10
N VAL A 393 -11.09 45.06 18.91
CA VAL A 393 -10.86 46.50 18.74
C VAL A 393 -11.85 47.34 19.54
N GLN A 394 -13.15 47.02 19.50
CA GLN A 394 -14.16 47.72 20.30
C GLN A 394 -13.87 47.69 21.81
N SER A 395 -13.30 46.59 22.31
CA SER A 395 -12.93 46.47 23.72
C SER A 395 -11.64 47.25 24.01
N ALA A 396 -10.66 47.17 23.10
CA ALA A 396 -9.37 47.84 23.22
C ALA A 396 -9.48 49.37 23.16
N GLN A 397 -10.37 49.91 22.33
CA GLN A 397 -10.67 51.36 22.28
C GLN A 397 -11.15 51.92 23.61
N MET A 398 -11.75 51.08 24.46
CA MET A 398 -12.23 51.45 25.79
C MET A 398 -11.23 51.05 26.89
N CYS A 399 -10.08 50.46 26.51
CA CYS A 399 -9.14 49.78 27.40
C CYS A 399 -9.83 48.87 28.42
N ASP A 400 -10.80 48.11 27.94
CA ASP A 400 -11.48 47.11 28.75
C ASP A 400 -10.50 46.02 29.20
N ASP A 401 -10.71 45.48 30.40
CA ASP A 401 -9.90 44.38 30.93
C ASP A 401 -9.88 43.15 29.98
N TYR A 402 -8.70 42.54 29.84
CA TYR A 402 -8.46 41.39 28.96
C TYR A 402 -9.46 40.23 29.18
N SER A 403 -10.04 40.07 30.37
CA SER A 403 -11.07 39.05 30.65
C SER A 403 -12.27 39.15 29.70
N LYS A 404 -12.61 40.33 29.16
CA LYS A 404 -13.70 40.51 28.20
C LYS A 404 -13.41 39.88 26.82
N VAL A 405 -12.13 39.85 26.42
CA VAL A 405 -11.69 39.33 25.12
C VAL A 405 -11.00 37.96 25.21
N LYS A 406 -10.64 37.49 26.41
CA LYS A 406 -9.96 36.21 26.67
C LYS A 406 -10.59 34.99 25.97
N LYS A 407 -11.90 35.01 25.71
CA LYS A 407 -12.59 33.93 25.00
C LYS A 407 -12.14 33.74 23.54
N TYR A 408 -11.60 34.78 22.90
CA TYR A 408 -11.12 34.74 21.52
C TYR A 408 -9.73 34.12 21.40
N PHE A 409 -8.94 34.18 22.48
CA PHE A 409 -7.56 33.73 22.51
C PHE A 409 -7.44 32.27 23.00
N GLY A 410 -6.48 31.55 22.41
CA GLY A 410 -6.10 30.19 22.77
C GLY A 410 -5.02 30.15 23.85
N THR A 411 -4.23 31.22 23.97
CA THR A 411 -3.24 31.43 25.02
C THR A 411 -3.83 32.30 26.12
N SER A 412 -3.26 32.23 27.33
CA SER A 412 -3.66 33.08 28.46
C SER A 412 -2.93 34.42 28.48
N SER A 413 -2.11 34.72 27.47
CA SER A 413 -1.26 35.92 27.43
C SER A 413 -2.08 37.14 27.02
N SER A 414 -2.03 38.21 27.80
CA SER A 414 -2.72 39.47 27.52
C SER A 414 -1.88 40.44 26.69
N TYR A 415 -0.56 40.23 26.59
CA TYR A 415 0.36 41.23 26.04
C TYR A 415 -0.05 41.75 24.66
N GLU A 416 -0.46 40.91 23.69
CA GLU A 416 -0.86 41.41 22.37
C GLU A 416 -2.12 42.30 22.41
N TYR A 417 -2.97 42.11 23.41
CA TYR A 417 -4.14 42.94 23.63
C TYR A 417 -3.80 44.19 24.43
N ASP A 418 -2.89 44.09 25.41
CA ASP A 418 -2.43 45.22 26.20
C ASP A 418 -1.67 46.22 25.30
N ASP A 419 -0.81 45.73 24.40
CA ASP A 419 -0.13 46.56 23.38
C ASP A 419 -1.16 47.29 22.48
N LEU A 420 -2.25 46.61 22.11
CA LEU A 420 -3.33 47.22 21.31
C LEU A 420 -4.12 48.27 22.10
N CYS A 421 -4.34 48.04 23.40
CA CYS A 421 -4.95 49.01 24.31
C CYS A 421 -4.06 50.27 24.45
N ASP A 422 -2.75 50.08 24.54
CA ASP A 422 -1.78 51.16 24.56
C ASP A 422 -1.85 51.98 23.25
N ASP A 423 -1.89 51.34 22.07
CA ASP A 423 -2.08 52.04 20.79
C ASP A 423 -3.33 52.96 20.77
N PHE A 424 -4.40 52.60 21.51
CA PHE A 424 -5.63 53.39 21.61
C PHE A 424 -5.68 54.41 22.75
N THR A 425 -4.86 54.26 23.79
CA THR A 425 -4.99 55.08 25.01
C THR A 425 -3.71 55.75 25.50
N HIS A 426 -2.54 55.25 25.09
CA HIS A 426 -1.24 55.74 25.54
C HIS A 426 -0.15 55.49 24.48
N SER A 427 0.42 56.57 23.95
CA SER A 427 1.86 56.68 24.10
C SER A 427 2.12 57.56 25.32
N ASN A 428 3.14 57.22 26.11
CA ASN A 428 3.59 58.04 27.24
C ASN A 428 4.24 59.38 26.79
N TYR A 429 4.01 59.82 25.55
CA TYR A 429 4.47 61.07 24.98
C TYR A 429 3.46 61.56 23.96
N GLU A 430 2.54 62.42 24.38
CA GLU A 430 1.93 63.43 23.50
C GLU A 430 1.07 62.95 22.30
N GLU A 431 1.10 61.68 21.89
CA GLU A 431 0.46 61.17 20.67
C GLU A 431 -0.29 59.84 20.89
N GLY A 432 -1.46 59.65 20.26
CA GLY A 432 -2.28 58.43 20.39
C GLY A 432 -3.52 58.43 19.52
N LYS A 433 -4.16 57.27 19.25
CA LYS A 433 -5.32 57.19 18.35
C LYS A 433 -6.61 56.89 19.11
N CYS A 434 -7.61 57.76 18.99
CA CYS A 434 -8.92 57.55 19.59
C CYS A 434 -10.04 57.56 18.52
N ASN A 435 -11.26 57.19 18.93
CA ASN A 435 -12.46 57.20 18.06
C ASN A 435 -12.32 56.52 16.69
N MET A 436 -11.46 55.51 16.59
CA MET A 436 -11.21 54.83 15.31
C MET A 436 -12.49 54.19 14.74
N GLN A 437 -12.76 54.48 13.47
CA GLN A 437 -13.89 53.96 12.70
C GLN A 437 -13.39 53.36 11.40
N PHE A 438 -13.74 52.10 11.15
CA PHE A 438 -13.39 51.42 9.91
C PHE A 438 -14.42 51.72 8.81
N THR A 439 -13.96 52.22 7.67
CA THR A 439 -14.76 52.40 6.47
C THR A 439 -14.74 51.13 5.61
N SER A 440 -13.63 50.41 5.60
CA SER A 440 -13.50 49.13 4.89
C SER A 440 -12.74 48.09 5.72
N MET A 441 -13.12 46.82 5.52
CA MET A 441 -12.47 45.68 6.15
C MET A 441 -12.46 44.51 5.19
N GLU A 442 -11.35 44.33 4.49
CA GLU A 442 -11.14 43.21 3.55
C GLU A 442 -10.31 42.14 4.24
N ALA A 443 -10.60 40.86 4.00
CA ALA A 443 -9.85 39.79 4.66
C ALA A 443 -9.50 38.67 3.69
N ASP A 444 -8.25 38.24 3.77
CA ASP A 444 -7.63 37.23 2.92
C ASP A 444 -6.95 36.16 3.76
N VAL A 445 -7.01 34.90 3.30
CA VAL A 445 -6.24 33.82 3.91
C VAL A 445 -4.81 33.92 3.41
N ILE A 446 -3.86 34.12 4.32
CA ILE A 446 -2.42 34.21 4.00
C ILE A 446 -1.69 32.91 4.27
N ASP A 447 -2.20 32.07 5.18
CA ASP A 447 -1.77 30.68 5.36
C ASP A 447 -3.03 29.82 5.51
N ASN A 448 -3.20 28.85 4.61
CA ASN A 448 -4.35 27.95 4.61
C ASN A 448 -4.07 26.61 5.28
N SER A 449 -2.95 26.47 6.01
CA SER A 449 -2.62 25.28 6.79
C SER A 449 -3.78 24.89 7.70
N SER A 450 -4.17 23.62 7.66
CA SER A 450 -5.24 23.10 8.51
C SER A 450 -4.87 23.06 10.00
N GLU A 451 -3.59 23.16 10.36
CA GLU A 451 -3.14 23.18 11.75
C GLU A 451 -3.03 24.60 12.32
N HIS A 452 -2.44 25.51 11.54
CA HIS A 452 -2.11 26.87 11.94
C HIS A 452 -2.44 27.91 10.85
N PRO A 453 -3.71 28.05 10.45
CA PRO A 453 -4.07 28.99 9.41
C PRO A 453 -3.92 30.44 9.90
N SER A 454 -3.68 31.35 8.96
CA SER A 454 -3.57 32.78 9.26
C SER A 454 -4.38 33.60 8.26
N VAL A 455 -5.01 34.66 8.77
CA VAL A 455 -5.82 35.60 8.01
C VAL A 455 -5.18 36.98 8.10
N ARG A 456 -5.06 37.67 6.98
CA ARG A 456 -4.77 39.11 6.95
C ARG A 456 -6.09 39.86 6.80
N ILE A 457 -6.29 40.90 7.58
CA ILE A 457 -7.38 41.86 7.40
C ILE A 457 -6.74 43.19 7.02
N LYS A 458 -7.10 43.71 5.84
CA LYS A 458 -6.78 45.08 5.42
C LYS A 458 -7.87 46.01 5.94
N LEU A 459 -7.47 47.16 6.43
CA LEU A 459 -8.31 48.11 7.14
C LEU A 459 -8.11 49.48 6.51
N GLU A 460 -9.22 50.11 6.12
CA GLU A 460 -9.25 51.54 5.85
C GLU A 460 -10.23 52.17 6.82
N GLY A 461 -9.94 53.39 7.25
CA GLY A 461 -10.79 54.05 8.22
C GLY A 461 -10.36 55.47 8.52
N LYS A 462 -10.92 55.97 9.62
CA LYS A 462 -10.58 57.26 10.21
C LYS A 462 -10.30 57.11 11.69
N CYS A 463 -9.40 57.91 12.22
CA CYS A 463 -9.21 58.07 13.65
C CYS A 463 -9.05 59.53 14.03
N ASP A 464 -9.30 59.82 15.31
CA ASP A 464 -8.90 61.06 15.93
C ASP A 464 -7.50 60.86 16.52
N GLU A 465 -6.51 61.60 16.05
CA GLU A 465 -5.13 61.54 16.50
C GLU A 465 -4.89 62.60 17.57
N VAL A 466 -4.50 62.15 18.75
CA VAL A 466 -3.97 63.03 19.80
C VAL A 466 -2.58 63.46 19.37
N VAL A 467 -2.29 64.76 19.38
CA VAL A 467 -0.99 65.33 18.97
C VAL A 467 -0.55 66.37 19.99
N GLY A 468 0.63 66.20 20.57
CA GLY A 468 1.22 67.18 21.49
C GLY A 468 0.53 67.25 22.86
N ARG A 469 1.32 67.40 23.93
CA ARG A 469 0.81 67.99 25.17
C ARG A 469 1.10 69.48 25.10
N VAL A 470 0.08 70.33 25.23
CA VAL A 470 0.33 71.78 25.31
C VAL A 470 1.02 72.05 26.66
N GLU A 471 2.29 72.47 26.64
CA GLU A 471 3.07 72.80 27.85
C GLU A 471 2.25 73.65 28.82
N GLY A 472 2.13 73.18 30.06
CA GLY A 472 1.39 73.86 31.12
C GLY A 472 -0.12 73.60 31.16
N THR A 473 -0.67 72.75 30.30
CA THR A 473 -2.09 72.33 30.37
C THR A 473 -2.26 70.81 30.41
N THR A 474 -3.39 70.34 30.94
CA THR A 474 -3.81 68.93 30.86
C THR A 474 -4.50 68.59 29.54
N LEU A 475 -4.54 69.51 28.57
CA LEU A 475 -5.24 69.34 27.30
C LEU A 475 -4.25 68.95 26.20
N SER A 476 -4.56 67.87 25.50
CA SER A 476 -3.88 67.43 24.28
C SER A 476 -4.64 67.93 23.05
N ASN A 477 -3.95 68.30 21.96
CA ASN A 477 -4.65 68.62 20.71
C ASN A 477 -5.16 67.33 20.07
N ILE A 478 -6.30 67.41 19.39
CA ILE A 478 -6.89 66.27 18.68
C ILE A 478 -7.09 66.66 17.22
N GLU A 479 -6.33 66.04 16.33
CA GLU A 479 -6.53 66.09 14.89
C GLU A 479 -7.59 65.07 14.50
N LYS A 480 -8.74 65.55 14.02
CA LYS A 480 -9.89 64.70 13.74
C LYS A 480 -9.84 64.09 12.34
N ASP A 481 -10.50 62.95 12.20
CA ASP A 481 -10.81 62.32 10.91
C ASP A 481 -9.57 62.00 10.04
N LYS A 482 -8.42 61.74 10.67
CA LYS A 482 -7.19 61.29 10.01
C LYS A 482 -7.43 59.95 9.34
N ASP A 483 -7.11 59.87 8.05
CA ASP A 483 -7.22 58.62 7.31
C ASP A 483 -6.19 57.62 7.82
N ILE A 484 -6.64 56.38 7.99
CA ILE A 484 -5.78 55.25 8.35
C ILE A 484 -5.89 54.17 7.26
N ASP A 485 -4.74 53.62 6.90
CA ASP A 485 -4.59 52.44 6.07
C ASP A 485 -3.60 51.50 6.76
N GLY A 486 -3.99 50.23 6.87
CA GLY A 486 -3.26 49.28 7.69
C GLY A 486 -3.67 47.85 7.43
N HIS A 487 -2.93 46.94 8.04
CA HIS A 487 -3.34 45.55 8.08
C HIS A 487 -3.01 44.86 9.39
N VAL A 488 -3.87 43.93 9.76
CA VAL A 488 -3.67 43.03 10.89
C VAL A 488 -3.52 41.61 10.37
N SER A 489 -2.58 40.87 10.96
CA SER A 489 -2.43 39.43 10.76
C SER A 489 -2.94 38.70 12.00
N ILE A 490 -3.81 37.71 11.80
CA ILE A 490 -4.37 36.90 12.87
C ILE A 490 -4.06 35.43 12.58
N SER A 491 -3.27 34.80 13.44
CA SER A 491 -2.99 33.37 13.39
C SER A 491 -3.91 32.60 14.32
N TYR A 492 -4.36 31.43 13.87
CA TYR A 492 -5.31 30.60 14.59
C TYR A 492 -4.76 29.22 14.91
N LYS A 493 -5.39 28.59 15.92
CA LYS A 493 -5.32 27.16 16.17
C LYS A 493 -6.71 26.64 16.49
N TYR A 494 -6.99 25.41 16.08
CA TYR A 494 -8.27 24.78 16.42
C TYR A 494 -8.24 24.21 17.85
N ASP A 495 -9.15 24.67 18.69
CA ASP A 495 -9.43 24.12 20.02
C ASP A 495 -10.73 23.28 19.95
N GLU A 496 -10.72 22.07 20.50
CA GLU A 496 -11.88 21.16 20.40
C GLU A 496 -13.13 21.67 21.15
N LYS A 497 -12.99 22.57 22.12
CA LYS A 497 -14.09 23.12 22.92
C LYS A 497 -14.52 24.49 22.41
N LYS A 498 -13.58 25.33 22.00
CA LYS A 498 -13.81 26.73 21.60
C LYS A 498 -13.87 26.95 20.08
N GLY A 499 -13.48 25.96 19.28
CA GLY A 499 -13.30 26.11 17.83
C GLY A 499 -12.00 26.85 17.50
N TRP A 500 -11.98 27.59 16.39
CA TRP A 500 -10.81 28.40 16.02
C TRP A 500 -10.56 29.52 17.03
N VAL A 501 -9.40 29.49 17.69
CA VAL A 501 -8.96 30.51 18.65
C VAL A 501 -7.71 31.20 18.14
N ILE A 502 -7.58 32.49 18.47
CA ILE A 502 -6.43 33.31 18.10
C ILE A 502 -5.22 32.85 18.93
N THR A 503 -4.13 32.56 18.26
CA THR A 503 -2.85 32.28 18.91
C THR A 503 -1.89 33.45 18.85
N ARG A 504 -2.07 34.33 17.87
CA ARG A 504 -1.28 35.54 17.69
C ARG A 504 -2.10 36.55 16.88
N ILE A 505 -2.00 37.81 17.27
CA ILE A 505 -2.45 38.95 16.48
C ILE A 505 -1.25 39.89 16.30
N SER A 506 -1.07 40.45 15.10
CA SER A 506 0.05 41.35 14.82
C SER A 506 -0.43 42.48 13.93
N PHE A 507 -0.17 43.70 14.38
CA PHE A 507 -0.60 44.93 13.74
C PHE A 507 0.56 45.49 12.93
N PHE A 508 0.29 45.81 11.67
CA PHE A 508 1.27 46.35 10.75
C PHE A 508 0.66 47.58 10.09
N VAL A 509 1.06 48.73 10.64
CA VAL A 509 0.48 50.05 10.37
C VAL A 509 -0.96 50.13 10.87
N LEU A 510 -1.18 51.02 11.83
CA LEU A 510 -2.47 51.58 12.20
C LEU A 510 -2.33 53.09 12.26
#